data_AF-A0A2L1UE96-F1
#
_entry.id   AF-A0A2L1UE96-F1
#
_cell.length_a   1.000
_cell.length_b   1.000
_cell.length_c   1.000
_cell.angle_alpha   90.00
_cell.angle_beta   90.00
_cell.angle_gamma   90.00
#
_symmetry.space_group_name_H-M   'P 1'
#
loop_
_entity.id
_entity.type
_entity.pdbx_description
1 polymer ?
#
loop_
_entity_poly.entity_id
_entity_poly.type
_entity_poly.pdbx_seq_one_letter_code
_entity_poly.pdbx_strand_id
1 'polypeptide(L)'
;MTLIPGCQSLYEREVAGKPKFNPSSSGPVTQKRFWERLGQFLDKGDVLLAEQGTAFFGVSTVPLPEYITFVGQPLWGSIGYTLPALLGTCLASPERRHILIIGDGSFQLTAQELSTLMKHKLKPVIILINNNGYTVERAIHGADQAYNDIYM
;
A
#
# COMPACT_ATOMS: atom_id res chain seq x y z
N MET A 1 12.96 -21.42 10.75
CA MET A 1 14.24 -20.69 10.87
C MET A 1 14.14 -19.84 12.13
N THR A 2 14.62 -20.38 13.25
CA THR A 2 14.49 -19.76 14.56
C THR A 2 15.61 -18.72 14.72
N LEU A 3 15.27 -17.49 15.11
CA LEU A 3 16.26 -16.44 15.41
C LEU A 3 17.25 -16.93 16.48
N ILE A 4 18.50 -16.49 16.39
CA ILE A 4 19.53 -16.75 17.41
C ILE A 4 18.99 -16.23 18.75
N PRO A 5 18.98 -17.04 19.83
CA PRO A 5 18.51 -16.59 21.14
C PRO A 5 19.20 -15.29 21.58
N GLY A 6 18.40 -14.24 21.85
CA GLY A 6 18.90 -12.92 22.25
C GLY A 6 19.10 -11.90 21.12
N CYS A 7 18.95 -12.28 19.84
CA CYS A 7 19.03 -11.33 18.73
C CYS A 7 17.63 -10.79 18.38
N GLN A 8 17.32 -9.59 18.87
CA GLN A 8 16.10 -8.84 18.52
C GLN A 8 16.07 -8.58 17.01
N SER A 9 14.91 -8.80 16.37
CA SER A 9 14.81 -8.67 14.91
C SER A 9 15.01 -7.22 14.46
N LEU A 10 15.48 -7.02 13.22
CA LEU A 10 15.69 -5.68 12.66
C LEU A 10 14.41 -4.83 12.73
N TYR A 11 13.26 -5.47 12.50
CA TYR A 11 11.95 -4.85 12.67
C TYR A 11 11.74 -4.38 14.12
N GLU A 12 11.93 -5.26 15.10
CA GLU A 12 11.74 -4.95 16.52
C GLU A 12 12.64 -3.81 17.00
N ARG A 13 13.88 -3.71 16.50
CA ARG A 13 14.79 -2.58 16.79
C ARG A 13 14.29 -1.28 16.18
N GLU A 14 13.80 -1.33 14.94
CA GLU A 14 13.34 -0.17 14.18
C GLU A 14 12.02 0.40 14.71
N VAL A 15 11.17 -0.44 15.33
CA VAL A 15 9.92 -0.01 15.96
C VAL A 15 10.05 0.26 17.46
N ALA A 16 11.14 -0.18 18.11
CA ALA A 16 11.39 0.07 19.51
C ALA A 16 11.39 1.57 19.82
N GLY A 17 10.56 1.98 20.77
CA GLY A 17 10.45 3.38 21.19
C GLY A 17 9.70 4.30 20.23
N LYS A 18 9.23 3.82 19.06
CA LYS A 18 8.33 4.61 18.22
C LYS A 18 6.98 4.79 18.94
N PRO A 19 6.46 6.02 19.03
CA PRO A 19 5.21 6.27 19.74
C PRO A 19 4.06 5.52 19.05
N LYS A 20 3.13 5.00 19.87
CA LYS A 20 1.85 4.49 19.34
C LYS A 20 1.15 5.61 18.58
N PHE A 21 0.61 5.28 17.43
CA PHE A 21 -0.12 6.23 16.60
C PHE A 21 -1.31 6.75 17.40
N ASN A 22 -1.38 8.07 17.58
CA ASN A 22 -2.49 8.70 18.25
C ASN A 22 -3.54 9.14 17.20
N PRO A 23 -4.70 8.46 17.10
CA PRO A 23 -5.75 8.87 16.18
C PRO A 23 -6.32 10.21 16.65
N SER A 24 -6.52 11.11 15.69
CA SER A 24 -7.25 12.37 15.92
C SER A 24 -8.59 12.24 15.22
N SER A 25 -9.67 12.55 15.93
CA SER A 25 -11.01 12.63 15.34
C SER A 25 -11.22 13.91 14.51
N SER A 26 -10.27 14.84 14.57
CA SER A 26 -10.28 16.11 13.85
C SER A 26 -9.04 16.30 12.98
N GLY A 27 -9.19 17.02 11.86
CA GLY A 27 -8.10 17.38 10.96
C GLY A 27 -7.97 16.46 9.73
N PRO A 28 -7.17 16.86 8.74
CA PRO A 28 -7.05 16.13 7.48
C PRO A 28 -6.25 14.84 7.63
N VAL A 29 -6.56 13.86 6.79
CA VAL A 29 -5.67 12.72 6.53
C VAL A 29 -4.52 13.22 5.68
N THR A 30 -3.29 13.10 6.18
CA THR A 30 -2.07 13.49 5.46
C THR A 30 -1.23 12.26 5.14
N GLN A 31 -0.43 12.32 4.07
CA GLN A 31 0.50 11.26 3.70
C GLN A 31 1.37 10.83 4.90
N LYS A 32 1.98 11.78 5.62
CA LYS A 32 2.79 11.50 6.81
C LYS A 32 2.04 10.66 7.85
N ARG A 33 0.86 11.12 8.28
CA ARG A 33 0.07 10.41 9.31
C ARG A 33 -0.45 9.07 8.80
N PHE A 34 -0.75 8.97 7.51
CA PHE A 34 -1.20 7.73 6.89
C PHE A 34 -0.11 6.66 6.95
N TRP A 35 1.13 6.97 6.55
CA TRP A 35 2.24 6.01 6.60
C TRP A 35 2.61 5.60 8.04
N GLU A 36 2.56 6.54 8.99
CA GLU A 36 2.72 6.25 10.42
C GLU A 36 1.65 5.27 10.92
N ARG A 37 0.38 5.48 10.53
CA ARG A 37 -0.72 4.58 10.90
C ARG A 37 -0.61 3.21 10.25
N LEU A 38 -0.19 3.18 8.98
CA LEU A 38 -0.05 1.95 8.19
C LEU A 38 0.97 1.01 8.83
N GLY A 39 2.13 1.52 9.24
CA GLY A 39 3.15 0.69 9.90
C GLY A 39 2.65 -0.02 11.17
N GLN A 40 1.66 0.56 11.86
CA GLN A 40 1.01 -0.02 13.04
C GLN A 40 -0.30 -0.76 12.71
N PHE A 41 -0.67 -0.85 11.43
CA PHE A 41 -1.81 -1.63 10.93
C PHE A 41 -1.38 -2.99 10.39
N LEU A 42 -0.18 -3.05 9.80
CA LEU A 42 0.40 -4.28 9.26
C LEU A 42 0.71 -5.29 10.37
N ASP A 43 0.47 -6.56 10.08
CA ASP A 43 0.73 -7.69 10.96
C ASP A 43 1.72 -8.67 10.30
N LYS A 44 2.35 -9.51 11.13
CA LYS A 44 3.26 -10.54 10.63
C LYS A 44 2.55 -11.43 9.61
N GLY A 45 3.20 -11.67 8.47
CA GLY A 45 2.66 -12.58 7.46
C GLY A 45 1.66 -11.97 6.46
N ASP A 46 1.35 -10.67 6.52
CA ASP A 46 0.51 -10.05 5.47
C ASP A 46 1.16 -10.14 4.08
N VAL A 47 0.32 -10.10 3.05
CA VAL A 47 0.73 -9.82 1.66
C VAL A 47 0.39 -8.35 1.38
N LEU A 48 1.41 -7.51 1.27
CA LEU A 48 1.27 -6.08 1.02
C LEU A 48 1.61 -5.76 -0.44
N LEU A 49 0.69 -5.09 -1.12
CA LEU A 49 0.88 -4.57 -2.47
C LEU A 49 0.86 -3.04 -2.44
N ALA A 50 1.84 -2.41 -3.06
CA ALA A 50 1.91 -0.95 -3.17
C ALA A 50 2.09 -0.53 -4.63
N GLU A 51 1.15 0.27 -5.12
CA GLU A 51 1.16 0.79 -6.48
C GLU A 51 2.18 1.91 -6.67
N GLN A 52 2.67 2.07 -7.90
CA GLN A 52 3.48 3.21 -8.30
C GLN A 52 2.80 4.54 -7.94
N GLY A 53 3.62 5.54 -7.62
CA GLY A 53 3.20 6.84 -7.10
C GLY A 53 3.34 6.92 -5.58
N THR A 54 2.46 7.69 -4.93
CA THR A 54 2.60 7.96 -3.48
C THR A 54 2.55 6.69 -2.64
N ALA A 55 1.88 5.63 -3.10
CA ALA A 55 1.79 4.36 -2.38
C ALA A 55 3.15 3.64 -2.28
N PHE A 56 3.83 3.39 -3.40
CA PHE A 56 5.13 2.71 -3.39
C PHE A 56 6.19 3.50 -2.62
N PHE A 57 6.30 4.82 -2.86
CA PHE A 57 7.26 5.68 -2.15
C PHE A 57 6.91 5.87 -0.68
N GLY A 58 5.62 5.86 -0.32
CA GLY A 58 5.19 5.92 1.07
C GLY A 58 5.55 4.66 1.84
N VAL A 59 5.19 3.50 1.29
CA VAL A 59 5.46 2.19 1.92
C VAL A 59 6.95 1.92 2.05
N SER A 60 7.80 2.39 1.13
CA SER A 60 9.26 2.20 1.23
C SER A 60 9.89 2.86 2.47
N THR A 61 9.17 3.77 3.14
CA THR A 61 9.58 4.40 4.40
C THR A 61 9.05 3.70 5.65
N VAL A 62 8.19 2.68 5.49
CA VAL A 62 7.50 2.00 6.59
C VAL A 62 8.27 0.73 6.98
N PRO A 63 8.66 0.56 8.26
CA PRO A 63 9.22 -0.70 8.74
C PRO A 63 8.19 -1.82 8.63
N LEU A 64 8.51 -2.87 7.88
CA LEU A 64 7.59 -3.99 7.64
C LEU A 64 7.76 -5.07 8.72
N PRO A 65 6.66 -5.60 9.28
CA PRO A 65 6.70 -6.76 10.17
C PRO A 65 7.38 -7.97 9.54
N GLU A 66 7.74 -8.94 10.38
CA GLU A 66 8.32 -10.20 9.92
C GLU A 66 7.36 -10.96 8.99
N TYR A 67 7.95 -11.68 8.03
CA TYR A 67 7.22 -12.57 7.10
C TYR A 67 6.22 -11.88 6.17
N ILE A 68 6.25 -10.55 6.06
CA ILE A 68 5.52 -9.83 5.02
C ILE A 68 6.01 -10.30 3.64
N THR A 69 5.06 -10.56 2.74
CA THR A 69 5.36 -10.61 1.30
C THR A 69 5.01 -9.27 0.70
N PHE A 70 5.98 -8.60 0.08
CA PHE A 70 5.78 -7.30 -0.55
C PHE A 70 5.77 -7.43 -2.08
N VAL A 71 4.76 -6.86 -2.72
CA VAL A 71 4.64 -6.80 -4.18
C VAL A 71 4.57 -5.34 -4.61
N GLY A 72 5.55 -4.94 -5.41
CA GLY A 72 5.56 -3.67 -6.13
C GLY A 72 6.31 -3.87 -7.44
N GLN A 73 6.17 -2.94 -8.36
CA GLN A 73 6.73 -3.08 -9.71
C GLN A 73 7.63 -1.89 -10.07
N PRO A 74 8.68 -1.57 -9.28
CA PRO A 74 9.44 -0.33 -9.45
C PRO A 74 10.23 -0.25 -10.76
N LEU A 75 10.60 -1.39 -11.34
CA LEU A 75 11.37 -1.43 -12.59
C LEU A 75 10.49 -1.22 -13.82
N TRP A 76 9.41 -1.99 -13.94
CA TRP A 76 8.51 -1.88 -15.11
C TRP A 76 7.56 -0.69 -14.98
N GLY A 77 7.11 -0.39 -13.75
CA GLY A 77 6.42 0.86 -13.44
C GLY A 77 5.03 1.03 -14.06
N SER A 78 4.31 -0.05 -14.40
CA SER A 78 2.99 0.05 -15.03
C SER A 78 1.91 0.36 -14.01
N ILE A 79 1.39 1.58 -14.00
CA ILE A 79 0.26 1.96 -13.14
C ILE A 79 -0.98 1.08 -13.43
N GLY A 80 -1.69 0.71 -12.37
CA GLY A 80 -2.87 -0.17 -12.43
C GLY A 80 -2.53 -1.66 -12.37
N TYR A 81 -1.26 -2.05 -12.39
CA TYR A 81 -0.80 -3.43 -12.25
C TYR A 81 -1.26 -4.08 -10.93
N THR A 82 -1.27 -3.32 -9.84
CA THR A 82 -1.37 -3.92 -8.50
C THR A 82 -2.75 -4.45 -8.15
N LEU A 83 -3.83 -3.99 -8.79
CA LEU A 83 -5.18 -4.51 -8.56
C LEU A 83 -5.40 -5.93 -9.14
N PRO A 84 -5.05 -6.24 -10.41
CA PRO A 84 -5.03 -7.63 -10.88
C PRO A 84 -3.93 -8.47 -10.24
N ALA A 85 -2.80 -7.89 -9.83
CA ALA A 85 -1.83 -8.61 -9.01
C ALA A 85 -2.41 -9.00 -7.63
N LEU A 86 -3.25 -8.15 -7.02
CA LEU A 86 -3.96 -8.45 -5.78
C LEU A 86 -4.86 -9.67 -5.96
N LEU A 87 -5.63 -9.74 -7.06
CA LEU A 87 -6.42 -10.95 -7.37
C LEU A 87 -5.53 -12.20 -7.42
N GLY A 88 -4.44 -12.15 -8.18
CA GLY A 88 -3.52 -13.29 -8.32
C GLY A 88 -2.93 -13.73 -6.97
N THR A 89 -2.48 -12.79 -6.15
CA THR A 89 -1.92 -13.10 -4.82
C THR A 89 -2.95 -13.66 -3.85
N CYS A 90 -4.20 -13.16 -3.89
CA CYS A 90 -5.31 -13.70 -3.11
C CYS A 90 -5.62 -15.14 -3.50
N LEU A 91 -5.63 -15.46 -4.80
CA LEU A 91 -5.87 -16.82 -5.29
C LEU A 91 -4.72 -17.77 -4.95
N ALA A 92 -3.48 -17.27 -4.93
CA ALA A 92 -2.29 -18.07 -4.64
C ALA A 92 -2.11 -18.40 -3.13
N SER A 93 -2.67 -17.59 -2.24
CA SER A 93 -2.47 -17.72 -0.78
C SER A 93 -3.71 -17.28 0.02
N PRO A 94 -4.89 -17.88 -0.22
CA PRO A 94 -6.17 -17.39 0.29
C PRO A 94 -6.29 -17.34 1.83
N GLU A 95 -5.41 -18.02 2.55
CA GLU A 95 -5.32 -18.05 4.01
C GLU A 95 -4.65 -16.80 4.62
N ARG A 96 -3.92 -16.02 3.82
CA ARG A 96 -3.21 -14.81 4.27
C ARG A 96 -4.11 -13.59 4.15
N ARG A 97 -3.76 -12.53 4.89
CA ARG A 97 -4.39 -11.21 4.77
C ARG A 97 -3.69 -10.41 3.69
N HIS A 98 -4.44 -9.96 2.67
CA HIS A 98 -3.91 -9.17 1.56
C HIS A 98 -4.35 -7.72 1.69
N ILE A 99 -3.40 -6.82 1.51
CA ILE A 99 -3.60 -5.38 1.63
C ILE A 99 -3.04 -4.73 0.37
N LEU A 100 -3.89 -3.99 -0.35
CA LEU A 100 -3.50 -3.18 -1.49
C LEU A 100 -3.56 -1.70 -1.13
N ILE A 101 -2.51 -0.97 -1.49
CA ILE A 101 -2.49 0.50 -1.46
C ILE A 101 -2.32 0.99 -2.89
N ILE A 102 -3.33 1.69 -3.41
CA ILE A 102 -3.42 2.10 -4.81
C ILE A 102 -3.92 3.54 -4.91
N GLY A 103 -3.35 4.34 -5.81
CA GLY A 103 -3.86 5.68 -6.12
C GLY A 103 -5.11 5.64 -6.99
N ASP A 104 -5.95 6.66 -6.88
CA ASP A 104 -7.14 6.88 -7.74
C ASP A 104 -6.84 6.71 -9.23
N GLY A 105 -5.77 7.32 -9.74
CA GLY A 105 -5.41 7.22 -11.14
C GLY A 105 -5.04 5.83 -11.60
N SER A 106 -4.15 5.16 -10.87
CA SER A 106 -3.80 3.77 -11.17
C SER A 106 -5.00 2.84 -11.08
N PHE A 107 -5.90 3.07 -10.12
CA PHE A 107 -7.09 2.26 -9.93
C PHE A 107 -8.03 2.33 -11.13
N GLN A 108 -8.21 3.49 -11.76
CA GLN A 108 -9.11 3.65 -12.91
C GLN A 108 -8.74 2.76 -14.11
N LEU A 109 -7.46 2.42 -14.30
CA LEU A 109 -7.02 1.59 -15.43
C LEU A 109 -7.52 0.14 -15.34
N THR A 110 -7.71 -0.38 -14.13
CA THR A 110 -7.98 -1.81 -13.88
C THR A 110 -9.13 -2.07 -12.90
N ALA A 111 -9.92 -1.03 -12.58
CA ALA A 111 -11.02 -1.07 -11.60
C ALA A 111 -12.01 -2.23 -11.80
N GLN A 112 -12.23 -2.66 -13.04
CA GLN A 112 -13.08 -3.78 -13.41
C GLN A 112 -12.71 -5.09 -12.70
N GLU A 113 -11.46 -5.25 -12.26
CA GLU A 113 -11.00 -6.45 -11.56
C GLU A 113 -11.63 -6.61 -10.16
N LEU A 114 -12.20 -5.53 -9.59
CA LEU A 114 -13.05 -5.65 -8.40
C LEU A 114 -14.20 -6.63 -8.61
N SER A 115 -14.77 -6.68 -9.82
CA SER A 115 -15.83 -7.64 -10.16
C SER A 115 -15.36 -9.09 -10.00
N THR A 116 -14.14 -9.39 -10.43
CA THR A 116 -13.54 -10.72 -10.29
C THR A 116 -13.24 -11.05 -8.83
N LEU A 117 -12.66 -10.11 -8.07
CA LEU A 117 -12.44 -10.27 -6.62
C LEU A 117 -13.75 -10.62 -5.89
N MET A 118 -14.83 -9.92 -6.21
CA MET A 118 -16.17 -10.16 -5.66
C MET A 118 -16.74 -11.51 -6.08
N LYS A 119 -16.61 -11.87 -7.37
CA LYS A 119 -17.04 -13.17 -7.90
C LYS A 119 -16.38 -14.34 -7.18
N HIS A 120 -15.09 -14.22 -6.87
CA HIS A 120 -14.33 -15.22 -6.11
C HIS A 120 -14.52 -15.13 -4.59
N LYS A 121 -15.35 -14.19 -4.10
CA LYS A 121 -15.61 -13.96 -2.67
C LYS A 121 -14.34 -13.70 -1.85
N LEU A 122 -13.34 -13.11 -2.49
CA LEU A 122 -12.07 -12.75 -1.85
C LEU A 122 -12.28 -11.54 -0.95
N LYS A 123 -11.51 -11.44 0.13
CA LYS A 123 -11.67 -10.40 1.17
C LYS A 123 -10.39 -9.60 1.42
N PRO A 124 -9.73 -9.05 0.38
CA PRO A 124 -8.59 -8.17 0.60
C PRO A 124 -9.03 -6.83 1.21
N VAL A 125 -8.10 -6.15 1.87
CA VAL A 125 -8.25 -4.74 2.25
C VAL A 125 -7.68 -3.88 1.12
N ILE A 126 -8.50 -3.02 0.52
CA ILE A 126 -8.05 -2.08 -0.52
C ILE A 126 -8.11 -0.67 0.06
N ILE A 127 -6.97 -0.01 0.12
CA ILE A 127 -6.84 1.39 0.51
C ILE A 127 -6.60 2.21 -0.74
N LEU A 128 -7.63 2.93 -1.15
CA LEU A 128 -7.61 3.82 -2.31
C LEU A 128 -7.22 5.23 -1.87
N ILE A 129 -6.07 5.71 -2.34
CA ILE A 129 -5.61 7.08 -2.10
C ILE A 129 -6.23 7.96 -3.17
N ASN A 130 -7.34 8.61 -2.82
CA ASN A 130 -7.94 9.67 -3.64
C ASN A 130 -7.30 11.00 -3.25
N ASN A 131 -6.41 11.50 -4.10
CA ASN A 131 -5.80 12.82 -3.98
C ASN A 131 -5.99 13.64 -5.26
N ASN A 132 -7.04 13.32 -6.02
CA ASN A 132 -7.52 14.05 -7.18
C ASN A 132 -6.46 14.21 -8.28
N GLY A 133 -5.76 13.13 -8.61
CA GLY A 133 -4.82 13.19 -9.72
C GLY A 133 -3.56 12.36 -9.59
N TYR A 134 -2.75 12.43 -10.65
CA TYR A 134 -1.41 11.88 -10.69
C TYR A 134 -0.42 12.73 -9.86
N THR A 135 -0.54 12.71 -8.53
CA THR A 135 0.29 13.52 -7.62
C THR A 135 1.80 13.31 -7.83
N VAL A 136 2.23 12.11 -8.20
CA VAL A 136 3.65 11.84 -8.49
C VAL A 136 4.11 12.59 -9.75
N GLU A 137 3.29 12.61 -10.80
CA GLU A 137 3.59 13.35 -12.03
C GLU A 137 3.59 14.86 -11.75
N ARG A 138 2.65 15.36 -10.94
CA ARG A 138 2.66 16.77 -10.48
C ARG A 138 3.97 17.15 -9.79
N ALA A 139 4.59 16.22 -9.05
CA ALA A 139 5.87 16.44 -8.39
C ALA A 139 7.07 16.37 -9.35
N ILE A 140 6.93 15.68 -10.49
CA ILE A 140 7.98 15.56 -11.52
C ILE A 140 7.91 16.75 -12.49
N HIS A 141 6.72 17.02 -13.05
CA HIS A 141 6.53 18.06 -14.04
C HIS A 141 5.08 18.54 -14.12
N GLY A 142 4.91 19.86 -14.25
CA GLY A 142 3.61 20.47 -14.51
C GLY A 142 2.58 20.26 -13.41
N ALA A 143 2.90 20.69 -12.18
CA ALA A 143 2.03 20.52 -11.01
C ALA A 143 0.56 20.92 -11.26
N ASP A 144 0.35 22.02 -11.98
CA ASP A 144 -0.97 22.60 -12.27
C ASP A 144 -1.46 22.30 -13.70
N GLN A 145 -0.86 21.33 -14.40
CA GLN A 145 -1.22 21.01 -15.78
C GLN A 145 -2.38 20.02 -15.86
N ALA A 146 -3.28 20.28 -16.82
CA ALA A 146 -4.53 19.54 -16.97
C ALA A 146 -4.36 18.03 -17.25
N TYR A 147 -3.21 17.61 -17.80
CA TYR A 147 -2.95 16.18 -18.04
C TYR A 147 -2.71 15.37 -16.76
N ASN A 148 -2.47 16.04 -15.62
CA ASN A 148 -2.35 15.40 -14.31
C ASN A 148 -3.70 15.30 -13.58
N ASP A 149 -4.74 15.92 -14.13
CA ASP A 149 -6.09 15.91 -13.57
C ASP A 149 -6.84 14.68 -14.05
N ILE A 150 -7.46 13.97 -13.11
CA ILE A 150 -8.40 12.88 -13.34
C ILE A 150 -9.55 13.02 -12.34
N TYR A 151 -10.73 12.61 -12.76
CA TYR A 151 -11.94 12.71 -11.95
C TYR A 151 -12.40 11.32 -11.55
N MET A 152 -12.71 11.13 -10.27
CA MET A 152 -13.25 9.90 -9.70
C MET A 152 -14.59 10.18 -9.04
#